data_AF-A0A7K1VKD7-F1
#
_entry.id   AF-A0A7K1VKD7-F1
#
_cell.length_a   1.000
_cell.length_b   1.000
_cell.length_c   1.000
_cell.angle_alpha   90.00
_cell.angle_beta   90.00
_cell.angle_gamma   90.00
#
_symmetry.space_group_name_H-M   'P 1'
#
loop_
_entity.id
_entity.type
_entity.pdbx_description
1 polymer ?
#
loop_
_entity_poly.entity_id
_entity_poly.type
_entity_poly.pdbx_seq_one_letter_code
_entity_poly.pdbx_strand_id
1 'polypeptide(L)'
;MARSTARIGGAVAALLTAALLAGCAGPTPYSDFERTRDDRDVLPDLGTVDDSIDLDSVRYAGSADGAAVYIALSADDDARCMIVLTEYEPFSGCGGGELETSMPGAFVARLHPDGAGPEDSPGLDWTALGENVSVRAG
;
A
#
# COMPACT_ATOMS: atom_id res chain seq x y z
N MET A 1 -9.35 82.73 -11.11
CA MET A 1 -9.53 81.71 -12.18
C MET A 1 -9.65 80.35 -11.50
N ALA A 2 -10.86 79.79 -11.51
CA ALA A 2 -11.18 78.48 -10.94
C ALA A 2 -11.04 77.40 -12.01
N ARG A 3 -10.45 76.25 -11.67
CA ARG A 3 -10.73 74.98 -12.33
C ARG A 3 -10.85 73.89 -11.27
N SER A 4 -12.10 73.62 -10.94
CA SER A 4 -12.54 72.39 -10.30
C SER A 4 -12.49 71.26 -11.34
N THR A 5 -12.02 70.07 -10.95
CA THR A 5 -12.39 68.81 -11.61
C THR A 5 -12.02 67.66 -10.68
N ALA A 6 -13.04 67.15 -9.98
CA ALA A 6 -12.99 65.87 -9.29
C ALA A 6 -12.95 64.72 -10.32
N ARG A 7 -12.15 63.67 -10.06
CA ARG A 7 -12.40 62.32 -10.57
C ARG A 7 -12.17 61.29 -9.47
N ILE A 8 -13.26 60.59 -9.21
CA ILE A 8 -13.45 59.42 -8.37
C ILE A 8 -12.68 58.23 -8.98
N GLY A 9 -12.16 57.33 -8.14
CA GLY A 9 -12.14 55.90 -8.48
C GLY A 9 -10.80 55.19 -8.27
N GLY A 10 -10.83 54.15 -7.45
CA GLY A 10 -9.84 53.07 -7.52
C GLY A 10 -9.50 52.37 -6.20
N ALA A 11 -10.48 51.75 -5.53
CA ALA A 11 -10.19 50.67 -4.58
C ALA A 11 -9.98 49.37 -5.38
N VAL A 12 -8.77 48.77 -5.38
CA VAL A 12 -8.52 47.38 -5.82
C VAL A 12 -7.25 46.91 -5.09
N ALA A 13 -7.36 46.28 -3.92
CA ALA A 13 -7.55 44.86 -3.66
C ALA A 13 -6.21 44.17 -3.30
N ALA A 14 -6.09 43.79 -2.03
CA ALA A 14 -5.08 42.86 -1.56
C ALA A 14 -5.20 41.56 -2.35
N LEU A 15 -4.15 41.22 -3.10
CA LEU A 15 -4.04 39.91 -3.75
C LEU A 15 -3.86 38.85 -2.66
N LEU A 16 -4.97 38.19 -2.37
CA LEU A 16 -5.07 36.99 -1.53
C LEU A 16 -4.10 35.92 -2.04
N THR A 17 -3.04 35.66 -1.29
CA THR A 17 -2.24 34.44 -1.36
C THR A 17 -3.05 33.25 -0.84
N ALA A 18 -3.94 32.72 -1.67
CA ALA A 18 -4.75 31.57 -1.34
C ALA A 18 -4.82 30.59 -2.53
N ALA A 19 -3.73 29.85 -2.79
CA ALA A 19 -3.75 28.82 -3.83
C ALA A 19 -2.68 27.71 -3.69
N LEU A 20 -2.29 27.27 -2.48
CA LEU A 20 -1.32 26.16 -2.33
C LEU A 20 -1.70 25.09 -1.29
N LEU A 21 -3.01 24.87 -1.08
CA LEU A 21 -3.50 23.71 -0.32
C LEU A 21 -4.29 22.76 -1.23
N ALA A 22 -3.89 22.62 -2.50
CA ALA A 22 -4.22 21.42 -3.25
C ALA A 22 -3.39 20.29 -2.62
N GLY A 23 -4.04 19.52 -1.75
CA GLY A 23 -3.41 18.49 -0.95
C GLY A 23 -2.56 17.54 -1.81
N CYS A 24 -1.38 17.20 -1.28
CA CYS A 24 -0.58 16.06 -1.71
C CYS A 24 -1.32 14.75 -1.41
N ALA A 25 -2.50 14.53 -1.98
CA ALA A 25 -3.09 13.21 -2.09
C ALA A 25 -2.38 12.51 -3.25
N GLY A 26 -1.10 12.16 -3.03
CA GLY A 26 -0.40 11.20 -3.86
C GLY A 26 -1.01 9.81 -3.70
N PRO A 27 -0.64 8.85 -4.56
CA PRO A 27 -1.02 7.45 -4.35
C PRO A 27 -0.65 7.01 -2.93
N THR A 28 -1.54 6.25 -2.27
CA THR A 28 -1.26 5.73 -0.92
C THR A 28 -0.04 4.80 -1.02
N PRO A 29 1.06 5.11 -0.30
CA PRO A 29 2.32 4.41 -0.50
C PRO A 29 2.30 3.01 0.09
N TYR A 30 3.10 2.15 -0.52
CA TYR A 30 3.41 0.80 -0.05
C TYR A 30 4.93 0.62 -0.10
N SER A 31 5.61 1.06 0.97
CA SER A 31 7.07 1.14 1.07
C SER A 31 7.78 -0.22 0.92
N ASP A 32 7.12 -1.33 1.25
CA ASP A 32 7.71 -2.67 1.08
C ASP A 32 7.99 -2.99 -0.39
N PHE A 33 7.24 -2.45 -1.36
CA PHE A 33 7.53 -2.61 -2.80
C PHE A 33 8.73 -1.76 -3.25
N GLU A 34 8.94 -0.60 -2.64
CA GLU A 34 9.98 0.37 -3.00
C GLU A 34 11.36 0.03 -2.41
N ARG A 35 11.41 -0.86 -1.42
CA ARG A 35 12.68 -1.28 -0.82
C ARG A 35 13.57 -1.99 -1.83
N THR A 36 14.88 -1.92 -1.59
CA THR A 36 15.87 -2.68 -2.37
C THR A 36 15.61 -4.17 -2.22
N ARG A 37 15.61 -4.87 -3.36
CA ARG A 37 15.46 -6.32 -3.43
C ARG A 37 16.63 -7.03 -2.74
N ASP A 38 16.35 -8.07 -1.98
CA ASP A 38 17.34 -8.95 -1.36
C ASP A 38 17.18 -10.42 -1.78
N ASP A 39 18.09 -11.29 -1.34
CA ASP A 39 18.16 -12.70 -1.76
C ASP A 39 16.90 -13.52 -1.36
N ARG A 40 16.06 -13.01 -0.45
CA ARG A 40 14.80 -13.66 -0.04
C ARG A 40 13.63 -13.28 -0.94
N ASP A 41 13.77 -12.26 -1.77
CA ASP A 41 12.74 -11.76 -2.68
C ASP A 41 12.66 -12.59 -3.97
N VAL A 42 12.66 -13.90 -3.81
CA VAL A 42 12.63 -14.88 -4.89
C VAL A 42 11.57 -15.90 -4.51
N LEU A 43 10.59 -16.07 -5.39
CA LEU A 43 9.62 -17.16 -5.27
C LEU A 43 10.26 -18.45 -5.81
N PRO A 44 9.96 -19.62 -5.21
CA PRO A 44 10.15 -20.88 -5.91
C PRO A 44 9.23 -20.91 -7.14
N ASP A 45 9.47 -21.80 -8.09
CA ASP A 45 8.58 -21.98 -9.25
C ASP A 45 7.15 -22.30 -8.76
N LEU A 46 6.20 -21.38 -8.99
CA LEU A 46 4.81 -21.49 -8.54
C LEU A 46 3.87 -21.96 -9.65
N GLY A 47 4.40 -22.31 -10.83
CA GLY A 47 3.60 -22.62 -12.01
C GLY A 47 2.72 -21.44 -12.42
N THR A 48 1.41 -21.64 -12.53
CA THR A 48 0.47 -20.65 -13.10
C THR A 48 0.36 -19.34 -12.29
N VAL A 49 0.76 -19.31 -11.02
CA VAL A 49 0.74 -18.07 -10.22
C VAL A 49 1.75 -17.05 -10.76
N ASP A 50 2.88 -17.53 -11.30
CA ASP A 50 3.95 -16.68 -11.86
C ASP A 50 3.51 -15.90 -13.09
N ASP A 51 2.53 -16.40 -13.86
CA ASP A 51 2.04 -15.75 -15.08
C ASP A 51 1.19 -14.50 -14.80
N SER A 52 0.71 -14.34 -13.56
CA SER A 52 -0.21 -13.25 -13.16
C SER A 52 0.45 -12.16 -12.30
N ILE A 53 1.74 -12.31 -11.98
CA ILE A 53 2.47 -11.40 -11.09
C ILE A 53 3.74 -10.87 -11.76
N ASP A 54 4.12 -9.64 -11.43
CA ASP A 54 5.42 -9.09 -11.79
C ASP A 54 6.49 -9.68 -10.85
N LEU A 55 7.29 -10.62 -11.35
CA LEU A 55 8.35 -11.30 -10.60
C LEU A 55 9.46 -10.36 -10.10
N ASP A 56 9.61 -9.17 -10.69
CA ASP A 56 10.60 -8.17 -10.24
C ASP A 56 10.08 -7.33 -9.06
N SER A 57 8.77 -7.27 -8.90
CA SER A 57 8.10 -6.61 -7.79
C SER A 57 7.99 -7.48 -6.53
N VAL A 58 8.34 -8.78 -6.61
CA VAL A 58 8.25 -9.72 -5.49
C VAL A 58 9.05 -9.23 -4.29
N ARG A 59 8.44 -9.25 -3.12
CA ARG A 59 9.07 -8.94 -1.83
C ARG A 59 8.64 -9.95 -0.78
N TYR A 60 9.62 -10.53 -0.10
CA TYR A 60 9.38 -11.30 1.11
C TYR A 60 8.96 -10.34 2.22
N ALA A 61 7.77 -10.58 2.78
CA ALA A 61 7.23 -9.80 3.88
C ALA A 61 7.63 -10.42 5.23
N GLY A 62 7.65 -11.74 5.35
CA GLY A 62 7.97 -12.41 6.61
C GLY A 62 7.41 -13.82 6.68
N SER A 63 7.44 -14.42 7.87
CA SER A 63 6.91 -15.77 8.08
C SER A 63 5.96 -15.81 9.28
N ALA A 64 4.88 -16.57 9.16
CA ALA A 64 3.90 -16.81 10.21
C ALA A 64 3.49 -18.29 10.19
N ASP A 65 3.43 -18.94 11.35
CA ASP A 65 3.03 -20.34 11.51
C ASP A 65 3.70 -21.33 10.52
N GLY A 66 4.99 -21.12 10.25
CA GLY A 66 5.76 -21.96 9.33
C GLY A 66 5.54 -21.69 7.84
N ALA A 67 4.69 -20.72 7.50
CA ALA A 67 4.45 -20.26 6.14
C ALA A 67 5.23 -18.98 5.83
N ALA A 68 5.69 -18.86 4.59
CA ALA A 68 6.37 -17.66 4.09
C ALA A 68 5.37 -16.77 3.35
N VAL A 69 5.35 -15.48 3.68
CA VAL A 69 4.44 -14.49 3.10
C VAL A 69 5.23 -13.56 2.19
N TYR A 70 4.73 -13.41 0.97
CA TYR A 70 5.29 -12.56 -0.07
C TYR A 70 4.22 -11.60 -0.57
N ILE A 71 4.67 -10.47 -1.10
CA ILE A 71 3.83 -9.52 -1.84
C ILE A 71 4.41 -9.33 -3.24
N ALA A 72 3.54 -9.09 -4.21
CA ALA A 72 3.90 -8.78 -5.59
C ALA A 72 2.88 -7.79 -6.18
N LEU A 73 3.25 -7.10 -7.24
CA LEU A 73 2.32 -6.40 -8.12
C LEU A 73 1.78 -7.40 -9.14
N SER A 74 0.54 -7.19 -9.55
CA SER A 74 -0.06 -7.88 -10.69
C SER A 74 0.70 -7.52 -11.97
N ALA A 75 0.82 -8.48 -12.89
CA ALA A 75 1.41 -8.23 -14.21
C ALA A 75 0.43 -7.52 -15.17
N ASP A 76 -0.88 -7.64 -14.91
CA ASP A 76 -1.94 -7.24 -15.84
C ASP A 76 -2.66 -5.94 -15.47
N ASP A 77 -2.63 -5.56 -14.18
CA ASP A 77 -3.36 -4.40 -13.65
C ASP A 77 -2.66 -3.78 -12.42
N ASP A 78 -3.27 -2.74 -11.84
CA ASP A 78 -2.74 -2.05 -10.65
C ASP A 78 -2.99 -2.82 -9.33
N ALA A 79 -3.36 -4.11 -9.40
CA ALA A 79 -3.60 -4.91 -8.19
C ALA A 79 -2.28 -5.30 -7.51
N ARG A 80 -2.38 -5.53 -6.21
CA ARG A 80 -1.31 -6.10 -5.40
C ARG A 80 -1.73 -7.49 -4.97
N CYS A 81 -0.79 -8.41 -5.09
CA CYS A 81 -0.95 -9.80 -4.76
C CYS A 81 -0.23 -10.11 -3.45
N MET A 82 -0.88 -10.90 -2.59
CA MET A 82 -0.24 -11.57 -1.47
C MET A 82 -0.13 -13.05 -1.82
N ILE A 83 1.05 -13.62 -1.64
CA ILE A 83 1.35 -15.03 -1.87
C ILE A 83 1.81 -15.65 -0.55
N VAL A 84 1.21 -16.76 -0.17
CA VAL A 84 1.58 -17.51 1.03
C VAL A 84 2.07 -18.88 0.60
N LEU A 85 3.34 -19.15 0.87
CA LEU A 85 3.98 -20.43 0.61
C LEU A 85 3.89 -21.32 1.85
N THR A 86 3.31 -22.49 1.66
CA THR A 86 3.20 -23.54 2.68
C THR A 86 3.95 -24.79 2.23
N GLU A 87 4.08 -25.77 3.13
CA GLU A 87 4.62 -27.08 2.77
C GLU A 87 3.71 -27.91 1.84
N TYR A 88 2.42 -27.54 1.72
CA TYR A 88 1.43 -28.30 0.95
C TYR A 88 1.16 -27.69 -0.42
N GLU A 89 0.54 -26.50 -0.44
CA GLU A 89 0.17 -25.79 -1.65
C GLU A 89 0.28 -24.27 -1.40
N PRO A 90 0.89 -23.51 -2.32
CA PRO A 90 0.87 -22.06 -2.23
C PRO A 90 -0.53 -21.54 -2.53
N PHE A 91 -0.93 -20.47 -1.87
CA PHE A 91 -2.15 -19.74 -2.23
C PHE A 91 -1.84 -18.26 -2.39
N SER A 92 -2.59 -17.61 -3.27
CA SER A 92 -2.48 -16.18 -3.53
C SER A 92 -3.84 -15.51 -3.60
N GLY A 93 -3.86 -14.21 -3.32
CA GLY A 93 -4.99 -13.33 -3.56
C GLY A 93 -4.48 -12.00 -4.08
N CYS A 94 -5.22 -11.36 -4.99
CA CYS A 94 -4.85 -10.06 -5.55
C CYS A 94 -6.01 -9.07 -5.43
N GLY A 95 -5.71 -7.80 -5.19
CA GLY A 95 -6.71 -6.73 -5.12
C GLY A 95 -6.12 -5.32 -5.23
N GLY A 96 -6.97 -4.35 -5.59
CA GLY A 96 -6.57 -2.94 -5.80
C GLY A 96 -6.42 -2.09 -4.53
N GLY A 97 -6.53 -2.68 -3.33
CA GLY A 97 -6.52 -1.96 -2.06
C GLY A 97 -6.06 -2.83 -0.90
N GLU A 98 -6.63 -2.62 0.30
CA GLU A 98 -6.40 -3.54 1.43
C GLU A 98 -6.89 -4.94 1.05
N LEU A 99 -6.04 -5.93 1.29
CA LEU A 99 -6.30 -7.32 0.96
C LEU A 99 -6.09 -8.15 2.21
N GLU A 100 -7.09 -8.95 2.58
CA GLU A 100 -6.95 -9.98 3.60
C GLU A 100 -6.95 -11.36 2.95
N THR A 101 -6.03 -12.20 3.39
CA THR A 101 -6.00 -13.63 3.08
C THR A 101 -5.89 -14.41 4.37
N SER A 102 -6.41 -15.62 4.42
CA SER A 102 -6.38 -16.46 5.61
C SER A 102 -5.88 -17.85 5.29
N MET A 103 -5.02 -18.36 6.17
CA MET A 103 -4.70 -19.77 6.26
C MET A 103 -5.64 -20.40 7.29
N PRO A 104 -6.55 -21.30 6.88
CA PRO A 104 -7.48 -21.94 7.81
C PRO A 104 -6.75 -22.60 8.99
N GLY A 105 -7.08 -22.19 10.22
CA GLY A 105 -6.53 -22.76 11.44
C GLY A 105 -5.12 -22.30 11.82
N ALA A 106 -4.54 -21.31 11.12
CA ALA A 106 -3.23 -20.76 11.44
C ALA A 106 -3.30 -19.24 11.64
N PHE A 107 -3.36 -18.45 10.56
CA PHE A 107 -3.32 -16.99 10.62
C PHE A 107 -4.20 -16.31 9.57
N VAL A 108 -4.52 -15.05 9.84
CA VAL A 108 -5.01 -14.08 8.85
C VAL A 108 -3.86 -13.12 8.56
N ALA A 109 -3.57 -12.90 7.28
CA ALA A 109 -2.61 -11.91 6.82
C ALA A 109 -3.35 -10.77 6.09
N ARG A 110 -2.89 -9.54 6.32
CA ARG A 110 -3.45 -8.34 5.74
C ARG A 110 -2.35 -7.53 5.07
N LEU A 111 -2.56 -7.21 3.80
CA LEU A 111 -1.78 -6.23 3.04
C LEU A 111 -2.48 -4.88 3.14
N HIS A 112 -1.79 -3.88 3.64
CA HIS A 112 -2.30 -2.53 3.86
C HIS A 112 -1.28 -1.47 3.41
N PRO A 113 -1.72 -0.25 3.09
CA PRO A 113 -0.80 0.86 2.84
C PRO A 113 0.03 1.23 4.07
N ASP A 114 1.07 2.03 3.87
CA ASP A 114 1.94 2.53 4.96
C ASP A 114 1.11 3.26 6.02
N GLY A 115 1.45 3.04 7.29
CA GLY A 115 0.75 3.64 8.43
C GLY A 115 -0.74 3.29 8.57
N ALA A 116 -1.25 2.36 7.75
CA ALA A 116 -2.63 1.85 7.80
C ALA A 116 -2.69 0.43 8.39
N GLY A 117 -1.66 0.03 9.15
CA GLY A 117 -1.63 -1.25 9.82
C GLY A 117 -2.78 -1.41 10.81
N PRO A 118 -3.28 -2.64 11.06
CA PRO A 118 -4.42 -2.89 11.93
C PRO A 118 -4.13 -2.73 13.44
N GLU A 119 -3.06 -2.00 13.79
CA GLU A 119 -2.50 -1.82 15.14
C GLU A 119 -3.52 -1.25 16.14
N ASP A 120 -4.54 -0.54 15.66
CA ASP A 120 -5.60 0.08 16.45
C ASP A 120 -6.90 -0.75 16.54
N SER A 121 -6.92 -2.01 16.07
CA SER A 121 -8.12 -2.86 16.12
C SER A 121 -8.30 -3.52 17.50
N PRO A 122 -9.26 -3.10 18.35
CA PRO A 122 -9.40 -3.66 19.69
C PRO A 122 -9.77 -5.14 19.64
N GLY A 123 -8.98 -5.97 20.35
CA GLY A 123 -9.22 -7.39 20.52
C GLY A 123 -8.59 -8.31 19.48
N LEU A 124 -7.74 -7.78 18.59
CA LEU A 124 -6.95 -8.58 17.65
C LEU A 124 -5.46 -8.30 17.83
N ASP A 125 -4.70 -9.34 18.20
CA ASP A 125 -3.25 -9.25 18.38
C ASP A 125 -2.54 -9.36 17.02
N TRP A 126 -2.48 -8.24 16.30
CA TRP A 126 -1.74 -8.14 15.04
C TRP A 126 -0.24 -8.00 15.27
N THR A 127 0.53 -8.66 14.42
CA THR A 127 2.00 -8.59 14.36
C THR A 127 2.41 -8.14 12.97
N ALA A 128 3.18 -7.06 12.89
CA ALA A 128 3.76 -6.61 11.63
C ALA A 128 4.84 -7.58 11.14
N LEU A 129 4.78 -7.96 9.87
CA LEU A 129 5.83 -8.66 9.14
C LEU A 129 6.74 -7.68 8.37
N GLY A 130 6.14 -6.58 7.88
CA GLY A 130 6.81 -5.46 7.22
C GLY A 130 6.02 -4.16 7.42
N GLU A 131 6.30 -3.13 6.63
CA GLU A 131 5.52 -1.87 6.68
C GLU A 131 4.10 -2.08 6.15
N ASN A 132 3.90 -3.01 5.21
CA ASN A 132 2.63 -3.20 4.51
C ASN A 132 1.93 -4.51 4.84
N VAL A 133 2.53 -5.40 5.62
CA VAL A 133 1.94 -6.70 5.93
C VAL A 133 1.88 -6.92 7.42
N SER A 134 0.68 -7.25 7.91
CA SER A 134 0.44 -7.65 9.29
C SER A 134 -0.28 -9.00 9.34
N VAL A 135 0.02 -9.81 10.36
CA VAL A 135 -0.62 -11.12 10.60
C VAL A 135 -1.22 -11.21 11.98
N ARG A 136 -2.24 -12.05 12.15
CA ARG A 136 -2.79 -12.42 13.46
C ARG A 136 -3.22 -13.88 13.45
N ALA A 137 -3.43 -14.46 14.63
CA ALA A 137 -4.05 -15.78 14.74
C ALA A 137 -5.44 -15.82 14.09
N GLY A 138 -5.70 -16.92 13.37
CA GLY A 138 -6.94 -17.20 12.63
C GLY A 138 -8.07 -17.76 13.47
#